data_AF-A0A838PFS9-F1
#
_entry.id   AF-A0A838PFS9-F1
#
_cell.length_a   1.000
_cell.length_b   1.000
_cell.length_c   1.000
_cell.angle_alpha   90.00
_cell.angle_beta   90.00
_cell.angle_gamma   90.00
#
_symmetry.space_group_name_H-M   'P 1'
#
loop_
_entity.id
_entity.type
_entity.pdbx_description
1 polymer ?
#
loop_
_entity_poly.entity_id
_entity_poly.type
_entity_poly.pdbx_seq_one_letter_code
_entity_poly.pdbx_strand_id
1 'polypeptide(L)'
;MRKALSGTLLVASLLVANATFAQNPDYEAGPVWRLTYYRIKPGQEAASWKDFRENAKPIFELWKKEGIVTDYKIFQNPLKDRPDDWDV
;
A
#
# COMPACT_ATOMS: atom_id res chain seq x y z
N MET A 1 -30.90 -2.96 -41.48
CA MET A 1 -30.52 -1.73 -40.76
C MET A 1 -30.69 -1.82 -39.25
N ARG A 2 -31.85 -2.24 -38.71
CA ARG A 2 -32.06 -2.35 -37.23
C ARG A 2 -31.02 -3.21 -36.49
N LYS A 3 -30.66 -4.38 -37.01
CA LYS A 3 -29.66 -5.27 -36.39
C LYS A 3 -28.24 -4.69 -36.36
N ALA A 4 -27.87 -3.97 -37.42
CA ALA A 4 -26.58 -3.27 -37.49
C ALA A 4 -26.54 -2.11 -36.49
N LEU A 5 -27.61 -1.33 -36.40
CA LEU A 5 -27.73 -0.24 -35.42
C LEU A 5 -27.65 -0.74 -33.97
N SER A 6 -28.34 -1.83 -33.64
CA SER A 6 -28.25 -2.46 -32.32
C SER A 6 -26.85 -2.98 -32.00
N GLY A 7 -26.16 -3.55 -32.99
CA GLY A 7 -24.77 -3.99 -32.83
C GLY A 7 -23.82 -2.82 -32.55
N THR A 8 -23.94 -1.72 -33.30
CA THR A 8 -23.12 -0.51 -33.08
C THR A 8 -23.38 0.12 -31.72
N LEU A 9 -24.65 0.19 -31.29
CA LEU A 9 -25.00 0.69 -29.95
C LEU A 9 -24.42 -0.17 -28.83
N LEU A 10 -24.46 -1.50 -28.97
CA LEU A 10 -23.88 -2.40 -27.97
C LEU A 10 -22.36 -2.23 -27.87
N VAL A 11 -21.66 -2.16 -29.00
CA VAL A 11 -20.20 -1.95 -29.04
C VAL A 11 -19.82 -0.58 -28.46
N ALA A 12 -20.56 0.47 -28.80
CA ALA A 12 -20.35 1.79 -28.21
C ALA A 12 -20.56 1.76 -26.68
N SER A 13 -21.59 1.07 -26.20
CA SER A 13 -21.87 0.93 -24.76
C SER A 13 -20.73 0.23 -24.02
N LEU A 14 -20.17 -0.83 -24.60
CA LEU A 14 -19.05 -1.58 -24.02
C LEU A 14 -17.73 -0.79 -24.00
N LEU A 15 -17.51 0.07 -25.00
CA LEU A 15 -16.33 0.93 -25.06
C LEU A 15 -16.35 2.05 -24.02
N VAL A 16 -17.54 2.61 -23.71
CA VAL A 16 -17.69 3.66 -22.69
C VAL A 16 -17.74 3.09 -21.26
N ALA A 17 -18.13 1.82 -21.08
CA ALA A 17 -18.18 1.17 -19.77
C ALA A 17 -16.80 1.08 -19.07
N ASN A 18 -15.70 1.08 -19.82
CA ASN A 18 -14.34 1.10 -19.24
C ASN A 18 -13.96 2.47 -18.64
N ALA A 19 -14.60 3.56 -19.08
CA ALA A 19 -14.37 4.89 -18.53
C ALA A 19 -15.15 5.13 -17.21
N THR A 20 -16.03 4.20 -16.82
CA THR A 20 -16.87 4.29 -15.62
C THR A 20 -16.38 3.47 -14.43
N PHE A 21 -15.13 3.01 -14.44
CA PHE A 21 -14.48 2.63 -13.17
C PHE A 21 -14.30 3.90 -12.35
N ALA A 22 -15.17 4.06 -11.35
CA ALA A 22 -15.19 5.13 -10.37
C ALA A 22 -13.78 5.68 -10.06
N GLN A 23 -13.43 6.80 -10.68
CA GLN A 23 -12.36 7.65 -10.19
C GLN A 23 -12.90 8.28 -8.92
N ASN A 24 -12.63 7.66 -7.77
CA ASN A 24 -12.86 8.28 -6.48
C ASN A 24 -12.08 9.60 -6.47
N PRO A 25 -12.74 10.76 -6.25
CA PRO A 25 -12.07 12.07 -6.32
C PRO A 25 -10.93 12.23 -5.29
N ASP A 26 -10.88 11.36 -4.29
CA ASP A 26 -9.97 11.50 -3.16
C ASP A 26 -8.62 10.78 -3.35
N TYR A 27 -8.38 10.11 -4.49
CA TYR A 27 -7.06 9.56 -4.79
C TYR A 27 -6.75 9.43 -6.28
N GLU A 28 -5.46 9.56 -6.60
CA GLU A 28 -4.93 9.24 -7.93
C GLU A 28 -4.60 7.75 -8.04
N ALA A 29 -4.78 7.18 -9.23
CA ALA A 29 -4.39 5.80 -9.48
C ALA A 29 -2.86 5.64 -9.38
N GLY A 30 -2.39 4.82 -8.44
CA GLY A 30 -0.97 4.63 -8.21
C GLY A 30 -0.66 3.62 -7.09
N PRO A 31 0.63 3.38 -6.80
CA PRO A 31 1.03 2.53 -5.68
C PRO A 31 0.62 3.16 -4.35
N VAL A 32 0.01 2.35 -3.48
CA VAL A 32 -0.41 2.77 -2.13
C VAL A 32 0.62 2.31 -1.11
N TRP A 33 1.10 3.23 -0.28
CA TRP A 33 1.95 2.93 0.87
C TRP A 33 1.14 2.95 2.16
N ARG A 34 1.27 1.90 2.97
CA ARG A 34 0.76 1.90 4.35
C ARG A 34 1.91 2.29 5.28
N LEU A 35 1.74 3.41 5.98
CA LEU A 35 2.70 3.87 6.99
C LEU A 35 2.22 3.41 8.37
N THR A 36 3.14 2.86 9.16
CA THR A 36 2.89 2.49 10.56
C THR A 36 4.05 3.00 11.38
N TYR A 37 3.74 3.81 12.38
CA TYR A 37 4.73 4.40 13.27
C TYR A 37 4.80 3.60 14.56
N TYR A 38 6.01 3.27 14.98
CA TYR A 38 6.28 2.54 16.22
C TYR A 38 7.09 3.40 17.17
N ARG A 39 6.69 3.38 18.44
CA ARG A 39 7.49 3.90 19.54
C ARG A 39 8.11 2.74 20.30
N ILE A 40 9.43 2.72 20.36
CA ILE A 40 10.22 1.75 21.09
C ILE A 40 10.32 2.20 22.54
N LYS A 41 10.13 1.24 23.46
CA LYS A 41 10.29 1.52 24.89
C LYS A 41 11.75 1.92 25.18
N PRO A 42 11.99 2.94 26.04
CA PRO A 42 13.36 3.36 26.38
C PRO A 42 14.25 2.19 26.81
N GLY A 43 15.46 2.12 26.26
CA GLY A 43 16.43 1.04 26.54
C GLY A 43 16.13 -0.31 25.88
N GLN A 44 15.06 -0.43 25.09
CA GLN A 44 14.68 -1.70 24.43
C GLN A 44 15.08 -1.76 22.94
N GLU A 45 15.79 -0.77 22.41
CA GLU A 45 16.11 -0.68 20.98
C GLU A 45 16.81 -1.95 20.44
N ALA A 46 17.83 -2.46 21.13
CA ALA A 46 18.51 -3.68 20.71
C ALA A 46 17.58 -4.90 20.69
N ALA A 47 16.69 -5.02 21.68
CA ALA A 47 15.73 -6.12 21.77
C ALA A 47 14.64 -5.99 20.69
N SER A 48 14.11 -4.78 20.46
CA SER A 48 13.14 -4.50 19.40
C SER A 48 13.71 -4.79 18.02
N TRP A 49 14.95 -4.41 17.73
CA TRP A 49 15.58 -4.73 16.45
C TRP A 49 15.91 -6.20 16.29
N LYS A 50 16.23 -6.91 17.38
CA LYS A 50 16.39 -8.36 17.37
C LYS A 50 15.07 -9.03 16.99
N ASP A 51 13.99 -8.69 17.67
CA ASP A 51 12.65 -9.19 17.39
C ASP A 51 12.21 -8.90 15.96
N PHE A 52 12.43 -7.67 15.48
CA PHE A 52 12.13 -7.32 14.08
C PHE A 52 12.85 -8.24 13.10
N ARG A 53 14.15 -8.49 13.28
CA ARG A 53 14.92 -9.35 12.36
C ARG A 53 14.50 -10.82 12.41
N GLU A 54 14.20 -11.32 13.60
CA GLU A 54 13.89 -12.74 13.83
C GLU A 54 12.44 -13.08 13.47
N ASN A 55 11.50 -12.14 13.70
CA ASN A 55 10.07 -12.44 13.66
C ASN A 55 9.31 -11.61 12.62
N ALA A 56 9.55 -10.29 12.53
CA ALA A 56 8.77 -9.43 11.64
C ALA A 56 9.28 -9.43 10.19
N LYS A 57 10.60 -9.30 9.99
CA LYS A 57 11.22 -9.27 8.66
C LYS A 57 10.88 -10.51 7.82
N PRO A 58 10.93 -11.76 8.35
CA PRO A 58 10.56 -12.94 7.56
C PRO A 58 9.11 -12.90 7.04
N ILE A 59 8.20 -12.29 7.80
CA ILE A 59 6.79 -12.13 7.39
C ILE A 59 6.70 -11.17 6.19
N PHE A 60 7.40 -10.03 6.23
CA PHE A 60 7.43 -9.09 5.11
C PHE A 60 8.09 -9.68 3.86
N GLU A 61 9.16 -10.45 4.02
CA GLU A 61 9.79 -11.17 2.90
C GLU A 61 8.82 -12.19 2.28
N LEU A 62 8.07 -12.92 3.11
CA LEU A 62 7.03 -13.84 2.63
C LEU A 62 5.93 -13.08 1.89
N TRP A 63 5.42 -11.98 2.46
CA TRP A 63 4.39 -11.17 1.80
C TRP A 63 4.84 -10.60 0.46
N LYS A 64 6.11 -10.18 0.36
CA LYS A 64 6.68 -9.72 -0.89
C LYS A 64 6.80 -10.85 -1.91
N LYS A 65 7.25 -12.03 -1.47
CA LYS A 65 7.36 -13.24 -2.31
C LYS A 65 6.00 -13.69 -2.85
N GLU A 66 4.96 -13.68 -2.01
CA GLU A 66 3.60 -14.09 -2.39
C GLU A 66 2.82 -12.98 -3.13
N GLY A 67 3.44 -11.82 -3.38
CA GLY A 67 2.82 -10.70 -4.09
C GLY A 67 1.73 -9.96 -3.31
N ILE A 68 1.65 -10.17 -2.00
CA ILE A 68 0.72 -9.45 -1.10
C ILE A 68 1.13 -7.98 -0.99
N VAL A 69 2.43 -7.71 -0.96
CA VAL A 69 3.00 -6.36 -1.06
C VAL A 69 4.04 -6.32 -2.17
N THR A 70 4.16 -5.18 -2.85
CA THR A 70 5.21 -4.97 -3.86
C THR A 70 6.56 -4.64 -3.22
N ASP A 71 6.57 -3.92 -2.10
CA ASP A 71 7.79 -3.58 -1.37
C ASP A 71 7.49 -3.26 0.11
N TYR A 72 8.53 -3.26 0.94
CA TYR A 72 8.47 -2.78 2.32
C TYR A 72 9.75 -2.01 2.67
N LYS A 73 9.61 -0.99 3.52
CA LYS A 73 10.73 -0.14 3.95
C LYS A 73 10.62 0.13 5.44
N ILE A 74 11.77 0.29 6.07
CA ILE A 74 11.91 0.62 7.48
C ILE A 74 12.73 1.90 7.55
N PHE A 75 12.22 2.89 8.28
CA PHE A 75 12.86 4.18 8.44
C PHE A 75 13.03 4.44 9.92
N GLN A 76 14.26 4.68 10.38
CA GLN A 76 14.48 5.10 11.75
C GLN A 76 14.41 6.63 11.81
N ASN A 77 13.61 7.18 12.71
CA ASN A 77 13.53 8.62 12.90
C ASN A 77 14.83 9.15 13.53
N PRO A 78 15.65 9.93 12.81
CA PRO A 78 16.87 10.48 13.36
C PRO A 78 16.62 11.73 14.23
N LEU A 79 15.42 12.31 14.14
CA LEU A 79 15.05 13.57 14.77
C LEU A 79 13.84 13.32 15.68
N LYS A 80 14.10 13.11 16.96
CA LYS A 80 13.04 13.10 17.97
C LYS A 80 12.78 14.53 18.42
N ASP A 81 11.75 15.15 17.85
CA ASP A 81 11.40 16.53 18.18
C ASP A 81 10.60 16.62 19.49
N ARG A 82 9.98 15.52 19.93
CA ARG A 82 9.17 15.45 21.15
C ARG A 82 9.38 14.14 21.92
N PRO A 83 9.15 14.10 23.25
CA PRO A 83 9.32 12.88 24.05
C PRO A 83 8.43 11.71 23.63
N ASP A 84 7.29 11.98 22.98
CA ASP A 84 6.29 11.03 22.50
C ASP A 84 6.37 10.72 21.00
N ASP A 85 7.42 11.20 20.34
CA ASP A 85 7.65 11.00 18.92
C ASP A 85 7.96 9.53 18.59
N TRP A 86 7.79 9.16 17.33
CA TRP A 86 8.01 7.81 16.82
C TRP A 86 9.51 7.51 16.65
N ASP A 87 9.84 6.22 16.73
CA ASP A 87 11.20 5.69 16.56
C ASP A 87 11.42 5.12 15.16
N VAL A 88 10.43 4.38 14.65
CA VAL A 88 10.48 3.61 13.40
C VAL A 88 9.19 3.73 12.61
#